data_AF-A0A935NE62-F1
#
_entry.id   AF-A0A935NE62-F1
#
_cell.length_a   1.000
_cell.length_b   1.000
_cell.length_c   1.000
_cell.angle_alpha   90.00
_cell.angle_beta   90.00
_cell.angle_gamma   90.00
#
_symmetry.space_group_name_H-M   'P 1'
#
loop_
_entity.id
_entity.type
_entity.pdbx_description
1 polymer ?
#
loop_
_entity_poly.entity_id
_entity_poly.type
_entity_poly.pdbx_seq_one_letter_code
_entity_poly.pdbx_strand_id
1 'polypeptide(L)'
;MQKSFFLFFVLVATVVFGWGCSSANQLLKNAEDVLNQQTNGKPVTNSEIIMGLKEALNLGIGKGADIVSKKDGYFKNAAIKIIMPAEAQKAEKTLRDLGFNKLCDNAIESMNRAAEDAAIKAKPIFIDAIKKMTITDALNILKGQNNAATEYLRKTTSNSLTNAFKPVVSASLKKVNATKFWNDAFTEYNKIPMVKKVNPDLEDYVTQRALDGLFHMIAKEEAKIRKDPLARTTEILKRVFKLQDN
;
A
#
# COMPACT_ATOMS: atom_id res chain seq x y z
N MET A 1 79.68 20.15 24.87
CA MET A 1 79.08 19.50 26.06
C MET A 1 77.64 19.19 25.66
N GLN A 2 77.22 18.00 25.21
CA GLN A 2 77.41 16.60 25.66
C GLN A 2 76.54 16.21 26.89
N LYS A 3 75.90 15.03 26.80
CA LYS A 3 74.91 14.37 27.71
C LYS A 3 73.46 14.87 27.48
N SER A 4 72.47 14.09 27.01
CA SER A 4 72.07 12.68 27.14
C SER A 4 71.54 12.26 28.51
N PHE A 5 70.22 12.11 28.65
CA PHE A 5 69.61 10.88 29.22
C PHE A 5 68.20 10.59 28.64
N PHE A 6 67.38 9.77 29.32
CA PHE A 6 66.60 8.71 28.65
C PHE A 6 65.38 8.22 29.49
N LEU A 7 64.32 7.68 28.84
CA LEU A 7 63.11 7.03 29.42
C LEU A 7 62.10 7.99 30.13
N PHE A 8 60.78 7.75 30.24
CA PHE A 8 59.95 6.52 30.17
C PHE A 8 58.44 6.79 29.88
N PHE A 9 57.71 5.79 29.32
CA PHE A 9 56.22 5.57 29.29
C PHE A 9 55.28 6.64 28.66
N VAL A 10 54.52 6.38 27.57
CA VAL A 10 53.33 5.49 27.36
C VAL A 10 52.00 6.02 27.94
N LEU A 11 51.09 6.54 27.09
CA LEU A 11 49.73 5.98 26.85
C LEU A 11 49.04 6.60 25.62
N VAL A 12 48.11 5.84 25.03
CA VAL A 12 47.30 6.10 23.81
C VAL A 12 46.01 6.88 24.10
N ALA A 13 45.60 7.79 23.19
CA ALA A 13 44.19 7.99 22.79
C ALA A 13 44.06 8.84 21.50
N THR A 14 43.13 8.47 20.63
CA THR A 14 42.90 9.04 19.29
C THR A 14 41.93 10.22 19.27
N VAL A 15 42.17 11.20 18.38
CA VAL A 15 41.13 12.11 17.88
C VAL A 15 41.18 12.10 16.36
N VAL A 16 40.20 11.46 15.73
CA VAL A 16 40.00 11.45 14.28
C VAL A 16 38.74 12.24 13.94
N PHE A 17 38.80 12.98 12.83
CA PHE A 17 37.80 13.93 12.35
C PHE A 17 36.37 13.38 12.31
N GLY A 18 35.43 14.14 12.88
CA GLY A 18 33.99 13.98 12.66
C GLY A 18 33.42 15.20 11.92
N TRP A 19 33.44 15.18 10.58
CA TRP A 19 32.66 16.12 9.75
C TRP A 19 31.46 15.37 9.16
N GLY A 20 30.27 15.63 9.68
CA GLY A 20 29.05 14.97 9.19
C GLY A 20 27.76 15.54 9.77
N CYS A 21 26.82 15.86 8.87
CA CYS A 21 25.40 16.12 9.13
C CYS A 21 25.01 17.43 9.87
N SER A 22 25.36 18.59 9.31
CA SER A 22 24.68 19.87 9.60
C SER A 22 23.32 20.00 8.89
N SER A 23 23.13 19.33 7.75
CA SER A 23 21.95 19.48 6.88
C SER A 23 20.65 18.93 7.48
N ALA A 24 20.71 17.83 8.24
CA ALA A 24 19.52 17.28 8.90
C ALA A 24 18.99 18.22 10.00
N ASN A 25 19.88 18.87 10.75
CA ASN A 25 19.50 19.80 11.80
C ASN A 25 18.88 21.10 11.24
N GLN A 26 19.27 21.55 10.04
CA GLN A 26 18.58 22.65 9.36
C GLN A 26 17.17 22.27 8.88
N LEU A 27 16.98 21.05 8.36
CA LEU A 27 15.65 20.55 7.98
C LEU A 27 14.71 20.33 9.18
N LEU A 28 15.27 19.98 10.34
CA LEU A 28 14.52 19.90 11.60
C LEU A 28 14.12 21.29 12.11
N LYS A 29 15.03 22.28 12.15
CA LYS A 29 14.71 23.65 12.56
C LYS A 29 13.68 24.33 11.65
N ASN A 30 13.84 24.21 10.33
CA ASN A 30 12.87 24.75 9.39
C ASN A 30 11.50 24.04 9.48
N ALA A 31 11.45 22.81 10.01
CA ALA A 31 10.18 22.17 10.35
C ALA A 31 9.59 22.72 11.65
N GLU A 32 10.40 23.00 12.67
CA GLU A 32 9.95 23.62 13.93
C GLU A 32 9.36 25.03 13.71
N ASP A 33 9.98 25.85 12.87
CA ASP A 33 9.47 27.20 12.58
C ASP A 33 8.12 27.20 11.84
N VAL A 34 7.90 26.25 10.92
CA VAL A 34 6.61 26.07 10.23
C VAL A 34 5.52 25.53 11.18
N LEU A 35 5.90 24.81 12.25
CA LEU A 35 4.96 24.27 13.25
C LEU A 35 4.45 25.33 14.25
N ASN A 36 5.02 26.54 14.27
CA ASN A 36 4.74 27.55 15.30
C ASN A 36 3.57 28.52 14.96
N GLN A 37 2.93 28.42 13.80
CA GLN A 37 1.78 29.28 13.46
C GLN A 37 0.44 28.78 14.06
N GLN A 38 0.25 29.14 15.32
CA GLN A 38 -0.99 29.74 15.85
C GLN A 38 -2.29 28.89 15.82
N THR A 39 -2.38 27.96 16.78
CA THR A 39 -3.64 27.70 17.50
C THR A 39 -3.38 27.64 19.00
N ASN A 40 -4.31 28.17 19.81
CA ASN A 40 -4.20 28.24 21.27
C ASN A 40 -3.96 26.85 21.89
N GLY A 41 -2.75 26.62 22.43
CA GLY A 41 -2.42 25.47 23.28
C GLY A 41 -1.52 24.41 22.64
N LYS A 42 -0.21 24.53 22.92
CA LYS A 42 0.89 23.57 22.69
C LYS A 42 1.17 23.19 21.20
N PRO A 43 2.44 23.35 20.73
CA PRO A 43 2.88 22.81 19.44
C PRO A 43 2.55 21.32 19.31
N VAL A 44 2.19 20.88 18.11
CA VAL A 44 1.94 19.45 17.84
C VAL A 44 3.28 18.72 17.88
N THR A 45 3.43 17.81 18.84
CA THR A 45 4.66 17.03 19.03
C THR A 45 4.81 15.93 17.97
N ASN A 46 6.05 15.49 17.73
CA ASN A 46 6.32 14.33 16.87
C ASN A 46 5.54 13.08 17.31
N SER A 47 5.32 12.90 18.62
CA SER A 47 4.50 11.80 19.17
C SER A 47 3.04 11.92 18.73
N GLU A 48 2.45 13.11 18.84
CA GLU A 48 1.08 13.38 18.40
C GLU A 48 0.91 13.20 16.89
N ILE A 49 1.89 13.62 16.07
CA ILE A 49 1.91 13.36 14.62
C ILE A 49 1.83 11.86 14.33
N ILE A 50 2.67 11.05 14.99
CA ILE A 50 2.69 9.60 14.78
C ILE A 50 1.37 8.97 15.24
N MET A 51 0.86 9.31 16.43
CA MET A 51 -0.38 8.75 16.95
C MET A 51 -1.57 9.09 16.04
N GLY A 52 -1.73 10.36 15.67
CA GLY A 52 -2.79 10.80 14.76
C GLY A 52 -2.70 10.13 13.39
N LEU A 53 -1.51 10.04 12.80
CA LEU A 53 -1.35 9.37 11.51
C LEU A 53 -1.62 7.85 11.58
N LYS A 54 -1.13 7.17 12.63
CA LYS A 54 -1.42 5.74 12.83
C LYS A 54 -2.92 5.50 13.02
N GLU A 55 -3.62 6.38 13.72
CA GLU A 55 -5.08 6.34 13.85
C GLU A 55 -5.79 6.57 12.51
N ALA A 56 -5.35 7.58 11.73
CA ALA A 56 -5.87 7.91 10.41
C ALA A 56 -5.80 6.69 9.47
N LEU A 57 -4.64 6.03 9.48
CA LEU A 57 -4.38 4.86 8.66
C LEU A 57 -5.17 3.65 9.10
N ASN A 58 -5.29 3.39 10.40
CA ASN A 58 -6.15 2.32 10.90
C ASN A 58 -7.63 2.53 10.50
N LEU A 59 -8.12 3.78 10.54
CA LEU A 59 -9.48 4.13 10.12
C LEU A 59 -9.67 3.98 8.60
N GLY A 60 -8.77 4.56 7.80
CA GLY A 60 -8.83 4.54 6.34
C GLY A 60 -8.68 3.14 5.77
N ILE A 61 -7.74 2.35 6.29
CA ILE A 61 -7.57 0.94 5.92
C ILE A 61 -8.74 0.11 6.40
N GLY A 62 -9.24 0.34 7.62
CA GLY A 62 -10.44 -0.33 8.12
C GLY A 62 -11.58 -0.19 7.12
N LYS A 63 -11.93 1.05 6.75
CA LYS A 63 -12.97 1.33 5.74
C LYS A 63 -12.64 0.71 4.38
N GLY A 64 -11.43 0.90 3.85
CA GLY A 64 -11.01 0.42 2.53
C GLY A 64 -11.07 -1.11 2.42
N ALA A 65 -10.47 -1.83 3.37
CA ALA A 65 -10.47 -3.29 3.43
C ALA A 65 -11.87 -3.86 3.72
N ASP A 66 -12.65 -3.25 4.63
CA ASP A 66 -14.01 -3.70 4.97
C ASP A 66 -15.03 -3.43 3.84
N ILE A 67 -14.72 -2.59 2.85
CA ILE A 67 -15.50 -2.46 1.60
C ILE A 67 -15.18 -3.62 0.67
N VAL A 68 -13.90 -3.88 0.40
CA VAL A 68 -13.49 -4.82 -0.66
C VAL A 68 -13.52 -6.29 -0.23
N SER A 69 -13.53 -6.58 1.07
CA SER A 69 -13.67 -7.95 1.62
C SER A 69 -15.13 -8.42 1.76
N LYS A 70 -16.11 -7.58 1.42
CA LYS A 70 -17.53 -7.96 1.42
C LYS A 70 -17.93 -8.55 0.07
N LYS A 71 -18.97 -9.38 0.09
CA LYS A 71 -19.66 -9.80 -1.13
C LYS A 71 -20.05 -8.57 -1.95
N ASP A 72 -19.70 -8.60 -3.24
CA ASP A 72 -19.86 -7.52 -4.23
C ASP A 72 -18.93 -6.31 -4.05
N GLY A 73 -18.03 -6.32 -3.06
CA GLY A 73 -17.03 -5.29 -2.80
C GLY A 73 -16.07 -5.06 -3.97
N TYR A 74 -15.76 -6.12 -4.73
CA TYR A 74 -15.14 -6.02 -6.06
C TYR A 74 -16.17 -6.09 -7.18
N PHE A 75 -17.06 -7.09 -7.16
CA PHE A 75 -17.85 -7.45 -8.34
C PHE A 75 -18.81 -6.35 -8.84
N LYS A 76 -19.34 -5.52 -7.92
CA LYS A 76 -20.20 -4.36 -8.25
C LYS A 76 -19.45 -3.02 -8.22
N ASN A 77 -18.17 -3.00 -7.85
CA ASN A 77 -17.38 -1.78 -7.77
C ASN A 77 -16.61 -1.55 -9.08
N ALA A 78 -17.19 -0.77 -9.99
CA ALA A 78 -16.64 -0.52 -11.33
C ALA A 78 -15.18 -0.02 -11.36
N ALA A 79 -14.69 0.61 -10.29
CA ALA A 79 -13.31 1.10 -10.21
C ALA A 79 -12.27 -0.01 -9.98
N ILE A 80 -12.67 -1.14 -9.38
CA ILE A 80 -11.75 -2.24 -9.00
C ILE A 80 -12.18 -3.61 -9.50
N LYS A 81 -13.37 -3.74 -10.09
CA LYS A 81 -13.90 -4.99 -10.65
C LYS A 81 -12.85 -5.68 -11.50
N ILE A 82 -12.57 -6.94 -11.17
CA ILE A 82 -11.65 -7.77 -11.94
C ILE A 82 -12.41 -8.24 -13.19
N ILE A 83 -12.07 -7.65 -14.32
CA ILE A 83 -12.54 -8.06 -15.65
C ILE A 83 -11.50 -8.94 -16.31
N MET A 84 -11.82 -9.50 -17.48
CA MET A 84 -10.83 -10.17 -18.30
C MET A 84 -9.68 -9.20 -18.67
N PRO A 85 -8.41 -9.65 -18.70
CA PRO A 85 -7.28 -8.84 -19.16
C PRO A 85 -7.53 -8.38 -20.59
N ALA A 86 -6.96 -7.23 -20.98
CA ALA A 86 -7.28 -6.55 -22.25
C ALA A 86 -7.11 -7.46 -23.48
N GLU A 87 -6.15 -8.37 -23.40
CA GLU A 87 -5.80 -9.37 -24.40
C GLU A 87 -6.87 -10.47 -24.53
N ALA A 88 -7.54 -10.81 -23.43
CA ALA A 88 -8.62 -11.80 -23.37
C ALA A 88 -9.99 -11.22 -23.74
N GLN A 89 -10.21 -9.91 -23.63
CA GLN A 89 -11.51 -9.27 -23.87
C GLN A 89 -12.04 -9.50 -25.30
N LYS A 90 -11.17 -9.64 -26.30
CA LYS A 90 -11.59 -10.01 -27.67
C LYS A 90 -12.18 -11.42 -27.71
N ALA A 91 -11.57 -12.38 -27.02
CA ALA A 91 -12.07 -13.75 -26.92
C ALA A 91 -13.36 -13.82 -26.08
N GLU A 92 -13.43 -13.06 -24.98
CA GLU A 92 -14.66 -12.90 -24.19
C GLU A 92 -15.81 -12.39 -25.07
N LYS A 93 -15.57 -11.34 -25.86
CA LYS A 93 -16.58 -10.79 -26.77
C LYS A 93 -17.08 -11.84 -27.77
N THR A 94 -16.18 -12.55 -28.46
CA THR A 94 -16.58 -13.62 -29.39
C THR A 94 -17.41 -14.71 -28.70
N LEU A 95 -17.07 -15.10 -27.47
CA LEU A 95 -17.87 -16.05 -26.69
C LEU A 95 -19.27 -15.51 -26.39
N ARG A 96 -19.40 -14.22 -26.04
CA ARG A 96 -20.71 -13.56 -25.83
C ARG A 96 -21.53 -13.49 -27.10
N ASP A 97 -20.91 -13.14 -28.23
CA ASP A 97 -21.54 -13.06 -29.56
C ASP A 97 -22.05 -14.44 -30.01
N LEU A 98 -21.38 -15.54 -29.60
CA LEU A 98 -21.81 -16.94 -29.80
C LEU A 98 -22.81 -17.45 -28.74
N GLY A 99 -23.30 -16.58 -27.83
CA GLY A 99 -24.32 -16.90 -26.84
C GLY A 99 -23.80 -17.36 -25.46
N PHE A 100 -22.50 -17.52 -25.26
CA PHE A 100 -21.89 -18.00 -24.00
C PHE A 100 -21.80 -16.95 -22.88
N ASN A 101 -22.72 -15.97 -22.86
CA ASN A 101 -22.74 -14.85 -21.90
C ASN A 101 -22.60 -15.31 -20.44
N LYS A 102 -23.41 -16.29 -20.03
CA LYS A 102 -23.38 -16.86 -18.67
C LYS A 102 -22.03 -17.46 -18.29
N LEU A 103 -21.26 -17.99 -19.24
CA LEU A 103 -19.92 -18.53 -18.98
C LEU A 103 -18.92 -17.40 -18.69
N CYS A 104 -18.94 -16.34 -19.51
CA CYS A 104 -18.12 -15.15 -19.31
C CYS A 104 -18.46 -14.46 -17.97
N ASP A 105 -19.76 -14.32 -17.66
CA ASP A 105 -20.23 -13.70 -16.42
C ASP A 105 -19.84 -14.52 -15.18
N ASN A 106 -19.99 -15.85 -15.22
CA ASN A 106 -19.55 -16.74 -14.15
C ASN A 106 -18.03 -16.66 -13.92
N ALA A 107 -17.22 -16.59 -14.98
CA ALA A 107 -15.77 -16.47 -14.88
C ALA A 107 -15.35 -15.14 -14.25
N ILE A 108 -15.95 -14.02 -14.69
CA ILE A 108 -15.74 -12.70 -14.10
C ILE A 108 -16.19 -12.68 -12.64
N GLU A 109 -17.38 -13.19 -12.32
CA GLU A 109 -17.83 -13.27 -10.91
C GLU A 109 -16.84 -14.06 -10.06
N SER A 110 -16.39 -15.23 -10.53
CA SER A 110 -15.45 -16.09 -9.81
C SER A 110 -14.12 -15.40 -9.50
N MET A 111 -13.56 -14.63 -10.44
CA MET A 111 -12.36 -13.81 -10.19
C MET A 111 -12.59 -12.77 -9.09
N ASN A 112 -13.76 -12.12 -9.09
CA ASN A 112 -14.10 -11.12 -8.09
C ASN A 112 -14.37 -11.75 -6.72
N ARG A 113 -15.06 -12.91 -6.64
CA ARG A 113 -15.26 -13.63 -5.38
C ARG A 113 -13.93 -14.07 -4.76
N ALA A 114 -13.00 -14.56 -5.57
CA ALA A 114 -11.65 -14.92 -5.11
C ALA A 114 -10.89 -13.70 -4.54
N ALA A 115 -11.07 -12.50 -5.10
CA ALA A 115 -10.50 -11.27 -4.57
C ALA A 115 -11.18 -10.77 -3.29
N GLU A 116 -12.52 -10.89 -3.20
CA GLU A 116 -13.31 -10.58 -2.01
C GLU A 116 -12.89 -11.49 -0.84
N ASP A 117 -12.78 -12.81 -1.07
CA ASP A 117 -12.31 -13.79 -0.09
C ASP A 117 -10.88 -13.50 0.39
N ALA A 118 -9.97 -13.18 -0.55
CA ALA A 118 -8.56 -12.89 -0.23
C ALA A 118 -8.41 -11.59 0.57
N ALA A 119 -9.20 -10.56 0.26
CA ALA A 119 -9.14 -9.26 0.93
C ALA A 119 -9.44 -9.31 2.44
N ILE A 120 -10.15 -10.33 2.93
CA ILE A 120 -10.36 -10.60 4.36
C ILE A 120 -9.02 -10.69 5.12
N LYS A 121 -7.94 -11.16 4.46
CA LYS A 121 -6.60 -11.31 5.06
C LYS A 121 -5.81 -10.00 5.21
N ALA A 122 -6.25 -8.91 4.57
CA ALA A 122 -5.43 -7.70 4.47
C ALA A 122 -5.29 -6.91 5.79
N LYS A 123 -6.38 -6.79 6.56
CA LYS A 123 -6.48 -5.95 7.76
C LYS A 123 -5.36 -6.19 8.80
N PRO A 124 -5.04 -7.43 9.23
CA PRO A 124 -3.96 -7.66 10.19
C PRO A 124 -2.57 -7.31 9.64
N ILE A 125 -2.31 -7.52 8.35
CA ILE A 125 -1.02 -7.22 7.70
C ILE A 125 -0.77 -5.71 7.70
N PHE A 126 -1.80 -4.92 7.40
CA PHE A 126 -1.70 -3.46 7.47
C PHE A 126 -1.53 -2.93 8.90
N ILE A 127 -2.24 -3.49 9.88
CA ILE A 127 -2.11 -3.11 11.29
C ILE A 127 -0.67 -3.35 11.79
N ASP A 128 -0.04 -4.46 11.38
CA ASP A 128 1.36 -4.74 11.70
C ASP A 128 2.34 -3.74 11.05
N ALA A 129 2.13 -3.37 9.78
CA ALA A 129 2.91 -2.33 9.12
C ALA A 129 2.75 -0.95 9.80
N ILE A 130 1.53 -0.54 10.15
CA ILE A 130 1.28 0.70 10.90
C ILE A 130 1.97 0.69 12.27
N LYS A 131 1.97 -0.44 12.98
CA LYS A 131 2.69 -0.57 14.26
C LYS A 131 4.19 -0.31 14.07
N LYS A 132 4.79 -0.89 13.03
CA LYS A 132 6.22 -0.78 12.68
C LYS A 132 6.65 0.56 12.07
N MET A 133 5.71 1.43 11.67
CA MET A 133 5.99 2.76 11.13
C MET A 133 6.80 3.63 12.10
N THR A 134 7.89 4.20 11.57
CA THR A 134 8.83 5.08 12.28
C THR A 134 8.37 6.54 12.29
N ILE A 135 9.07 7.39 13.06
CA ILE A 135 8.85 8.86 13.04
C ILE A 135 9.10 9.43 11.64
N THR A 136 10.17 8.99 10.99
CA THR A 136 10.56 9.45 9.64
C THR A 136 9.51 9.05 8.60
N ASP A 137 8.98 7.83 8.67
CA ASP A 137 7.87 7.40 7.79
C ASP A 137 6.64 8.29 8.00
N ALA A 138 6.26 8.55 9.25
CA ALA A 138 5.10 9.37 9.58
C ALA A 138 5.24 10.81 9.08
N LEU A 139 6.42 11.43 9.25
CA LEU A 139 6.72 12.76 8.72
C LEU A 139 6.74 12.79 7.19
N ASN A 140 7.27 11.77 6.54
CA ASN A 140 7.28 11.65 5.07
C ASN A 140 5.86 11.48 4.51
N ILE A 141 4.97 10.77 5.22
CA ILE A 141 3.56 10.65 4.84
C ILE A 141 2.82 11.98 5.06
N LEU A 142 3.07 12.66 6.18
CA LEU A 142 2.46 13.96 6.50
C LEU A 142 2.90 15.05 5.51
N LYS A 143 4.15 15.07 5.07
CA LYS A 143 4.67 16.05 4.09
C LYS A 143 4.56 15.57 2.64
N GLY A 144 4.11 14.34 2.43
CA GLY A 144 4.02 13.69 1.12
C GLY A 144 2.70 13.98 0.38
N GLN A 145 2.66 13.51 -0.86
CA GLN A 145 1.51 13.61 -1.77
C GLN A 145 0.24 12.94 -1.21
N ASN A 146 -0.90 13.17 -1.89
CA ASN A 146 -2.23 12.72 -1.46
C ASN A 146 -2.41 11.21 -1.24
N ASN A 147 -1.49 10.38 -1.75
CA ASN A 147 -1.44 8.92 -1.60
C ASN A 147 -0.21 8.42 -0.81
N ALA A 148 0.56 9.29 -0.15
CA ALA A 148 1.85 8.91 0.43
C ALA A 148 1.73 7.81 1.51
N ALA A 149 0.61 7.76 2.22
CA ALA A 149 0.37 6.69 3.18
C ALA A 149 0.05 5.36 2.48
N THR A 150 -0.69 5.41 1.38
CA THR A 150 -0.97 4.26 0.52
C THR A 150 0.31 3.71 -0.12
N GLU A 151 1.22 4.57 -0.59
CA GLU A 151 2.51 4.14 -1.14
C GLU A 151 3.41 3.51 -0.07
N TYR A 152 3.43 4.07 1.14
CA TYR A 152 4.10 3.44 2.28
C TYR A 152 3.56 2.02 2.55
N LEU A 153 2.23 1.87 2.60
CA LEU A 153 1.59 0.57 2.80
C LEU A 153 1.88 -0.39 1.64
N ARG A 154 1.78 0.07 0.38
CA ARG A 154 2.09 -0.74 -0.81
C ARG A 154 3.53 -1.24 -0.75
N LYS A 155 4.50 -0.37 -0.46
CA LYS A 155 5.91 -0.74 -0.32
C LYS A 155 6.17 -1.75 0.81
N THR A 156 5.51 -1.58 1.97
CA THR A 156 5.79 -2.38 3.17
C THR A 156 4.99 -3.68 3.26
N THR A 157 3.86 -3.81 2.55
CA THR A 157 2.94 -4.95 2.70
C THR A 157 2.72 -5.80 1.46
N SER A 158 3.06 -5.35 0.25
CA SER A 158 2.72 -6.08 -0.99
C SER A 158 3.18 -7.55 -0.96
N ASN A 159 4.40 -7.84 -0.51
CA ASN A 159 4.90 -9.22 -0.42
C ASN A 159 4.08 -10.08 0.56
N SER A 160 3.80 -9.56 1.76
CA SER A 160 2.99 -10.24 2.77
C SER A 160 1.54 -10.45 2.32
N LEU A 161 0.96 -9.46 1.63
CA LEU A 161 -0.38 -9.56 1.05
C LEU A 161 -0.41 -10.59 -0.09
N THR A 162 0.54 -10.57 -1.04
CA THR A 162 0.64 -11.59 -2.11
C THR A 162 0.70 -13.00 -1.52
N ASN A 163 1.57 -13.22 -0.52
CA ASN A 163 1.73 -14.51 0.15
C ASN A 163 0.45 -14.96 0.90
N ALA A 164 -0.31 -14.03 1.46
CA ALA A 164 -1.58 -14.33 2.12
C ALA A 164 -2.76 -14.50 1.15
N PHE A 165 -2.73 -13.80 0.01
CA PHE A 165 -3.82 -13.76 -0.97
C PHE A 165 -3.76 -14.96 -1.92
N LYS A 166 -2.60 -15.27 -2.50
CA LYS A 166 -2.45 -16.32 -3.52
C LYS A 166 -3.06 -17.67 -3.12
N PRO A 167 -2.85 -18.23 -1.89
CA PRO A 167 -3.50 -19.48 -1.51
C PRO A 167 -5.02 -19.38 -1.38
N VAL A 168 -5.57 -18.22 -0.98
CA VAL A 168 -7.03 -18.00 -0.89
C VAL A 168 -7.62 -17.86 -2.29
N VAL A 169 -6.98 -17.09 -3.16
CA VAL A 169 -7.37 -16.94 -4.58
C VAL A 169 -7.37 -18.30 -5.28
N SER A 170 -6.29 -19.08 -5.12
CA SER A 170 -6.19 -20.45 -5.62
C SER A 170 -7.35 -21.34 -5.15
N ALA A 171 -7.63 -21.34 -3.84
CA ALA A 171 -8.71 -22.14 -3.26
C ALA A 171 -10.09 -21.72 -3.79
N SER A 172 -10.35 -20.43 -4.01
CA SER A 172 -11.64 -19.98 -4.53
C SER A 172 -11.80 -20.16 -6.04
N LEU A 173 -10.74 -20.02 -6.84
CA LEU A 173 -10.79 -20.32 -8.28
C LEU A 173 -10.89 -21.83 -8.58
N LYS A 174 -10.32 -22.69 -7.72
CA LYS A 174 -10.44 -24.16 -7.85
C LYS A 174 -11.87 -24.67 -7.70
N LYS A 175 -12.71 -24.01 -6.88
CA LYS A 175 -14.14 -24.35 -6.71
C LYS A 175 -14.96 -24.30 -8.00
N VAL A 176 -14.48 -23.58 -9.02
CA VAL A 176 -15.19 -23.33 -10.29
C VAL A 176 -14.45 -23.84 -11.52
N ASN A 177 -13.38 -24.63 -11.35
CA ASN A 177 -12.52 -25.17 -12.42
C ASN A 177 -11.91 -24.11 -13.38
N ALA A 178 -11.91 -22.83 -13.01
CA ALA A 178 -11.51 -21.74 -13.91
C ALA A 178 -10.03 -21.74 -14.29
N THR A 179 -9.15 -22.26 -13.42
CA THR A 179 -7.69 -22.22 -13.60
C THR A 179 -7.19 -23.07 -14.76
N LYS A 180 -7.75 -24.27 -14.98
CA LYS A 180 -7.29 -25.17 -16.05
C LYS A 180 -7.57 -24.59 -17.44
N PHE A 181 -8.84 -24.28 -17.73
CA PHE A 181 -9.25 -23.76 -19.03
C PHE A 181 -8.56 -22.44 -19.38
N TRP A 182 -8.26 -21.62 -18.38
CA TRP A 182 -7.45 -20.42 -18.56
C TRP A 182 -6.02 -20.72 -19.00
N ASN A 183 -5.34 -21.59 -18.25
CA ASN A 183 -3.93 -21.87 -18.49
C ASN A 183 -3.71 -22.48 -19.87
N ASP A 184 -4.53 -23.47 -20.26
CA ASP A 184 -4.48 -24.11 -21.58
C ASP A 184 -4.71 -23.08 -22.69
N ALA A 185 -5.79 -22.28 -22.61
CA ALA A 185 -6.15 -21.32 -23.64
C ALA A 185 -5.12 -20.19 -23.82
N PHE A 186 -4.63 -19.60 -22.73
CA PHE A 186 -3.69 -18.48 -22.81
C PHE A 186 -2.25 -18.92 -23.06
N THR A 187 -1.89 -20.16 -22.72
CA THR A 187 -0.58 -20.73 -23.13
C THR A 187 -0.51 -20.89 -24.64
N GLU A 188 -1.56 -21.36 -25.30
CA GLU A 188 -1.59 -21.44 -26.78
C GLU A 188 -1.69 -20.05 -27.44
N TYR A 189 -2.56 -19.16 -26.94
CA TYR A 189 -2.67 -17.79 -27.46
C TYR A 189 -1.33 -17.04 -27.41
N ASN A 190 -0.55 -17.22 -26.35
CA ASN A 190 0.76 -16.58 -26.19
C ASN A 190 1.85 -17.06 -27.18
N LYS A 191 1.60 -18.12 -27.95
CA LYS A 191 2.51 -18.59 -29.02
C LYS A 191 2.30 -17.85 -30.34
N ILE A 192 1.17 -17.16 -30.52
CA ILE A 192 0.86 -16.43 -31.75
C ILE A 192 1.83 -15.23 -31.88
N PRO A 193 2.60 -15.10 -32.97
CA PRO A 193 3.46 -13.94 -33.17
C PRO A 193 2.67 -12.62 -33.17
N MET A 194 3.31 -11.54 -32.71
CA MET A 194 2.78 -10.17 -32.72
C MET A 194 1.54 -9.90 -31.83
N VAL A 195 1.03 -10.88 -31.07
CA VAL A 195 -0.01 -10.60 -30.04
C VAL A 195 0.60 -10.08 -28.74
N LYS A 196 -0.16 -9.30 -27.99
CA LYS A 196 0.21 -8.91 -26.63
C LYS A 196 -0.03 -10.10 -25.70
N LYS A 197 1.00 -10.51 -24.95
CA LYS A 197 0.97 -11.71 -24.10
C LYS A 197 0.09 -11.51 -22.86
N VAL A 198 -0.58 -12.58 -22.45
CA VAL A 198 -1.45 -12.68 -21.25
C VAL A 198 -0.73 -13.46 -20.16
N ASN A 199 -1.02 -13.21 -18.89
CA ASN A 199 -0.55 -14.09 -17.81
C ASN A 199 -1.35 -15.42 -17.84
N PRO A 200 -0.71 -16.58 -18.10
CA PRO A 200 -1.39 -17.87 -18.08
C PRO A 200 -1.64 -18.40 -16.65
N ASP A 201 -1.06 -17.77 -15.63
CA ASP A 201 -1.42 -18.01 -14.22
C ASP A 201 -2.60 -17.09 -13.83
N LEU A 202 -3.81 -17.65 -13.87
CA LEU A 202 -5.03 -16.96 -13.43
C LEU A 202 -4.98 -16.61 -11.92
N GLU A 203 -4.34 -17.44 -11.10
CA GLU A 203 -4.25 -17.22 -9.65
C GLU A 203 -3.37 -16.00 -9.37
N ASP A 204 -2.25 -15.86 -10.08
CA ASP A 204 -1.41 -14.66 -10.04
C ASP A 204 -2.12 -13.42 -10.58
N TYR A 205 -2.76 -13.51 -11.76
CA TYR A 205 -3.52 -12.39 -12.33
C TYR A 205 -4.58 -11.85 -11.36
N VAL A 206 -5.42 -12.74 -10.81
CA VAL A 206 -6.46 -12.36 -9.85
C VAL A 206 -5.85 -11.83 -8.54
N THR A 207 -4.74 -12.41 -8.07
CA THR A 207 -4.02 -11.91 -6.90
C THR A 207 -3.54 -10.47 -7.11
N GLN A 208 -2.83 -10.16 -8.20
CA GLN A 208 -2.34 -8.81 -8.46
C GLN A 208 -3.50 -7.81 -8.63
N ARG A 209 -4.56 -8.19 -9.36
CA ARG A 209 -5.74 -7.34 -9.53
C ARG A 209 -6.51 -7.09 -8.22
N ALA A 210 -6.52 -8.06 -7.30
CA ALA A 210 -7.05 -7.88 -5.95
C ALA A 210 -6.18 -6.88 -5.14
N LEU A 211 -4.85 -7.01 -5.17
CA LEU A 211 -3.96 -6.06 -4.48
C LEU A 211 -4.13 -4.64 -5.01
N ASP A 212 -4.19 -4.46 -6.33
CA ASP A 212 -4.42 -3.15 -6.93
C ASP A 212 -5.77 -2.54 -6.55
N GLY A 213 -6.84 -3.33 -6.51
CA GLY A 213 -8.16 -2.86 -6.09
C GLY A 213 -8.21 -2.47 -4.62
N LEU A 214 -7.57 -3.26 -3.76
CA LEU A 214 -7.40 -2.95 -2.34
C LEU A 214 -6.65 -1.63 -2.14
N PHE A 215 -5.49 -1.45 -2.78
CA PHE A 215 -4.72 -0.21 -2.68
C PHE A 215 -5.44 0.99 -3.31
N HIS A 216 -6.18 0.80 -4.40
CA HIS A 216 -7.03 1.86 -4.98
C HIS A 216 -8.08 2.35 -3.98
N MET A 217 -8.73 1.43 -3.26
CA MET A 217 -9.72 1.81 -2.25
C MET A 217 -9.09 2.45 -1.00
N ILE A 218 -7.89 2.02 -0.60
CA ILE A 218 -7.13 2.69 0.48
C ILE A 218 -6.72 4.11 0.07
N ALA A 219 -6.20 4.32 -1.15
CA ALA A 219 -5.91 5.65 -1.68
C ALA A 219 -7.15 6.55 -1.71
N LYS A 220 -8.32 5.99 -2.03
CA LYS A 220 -9.60 6.72 -2.02
C LYS A 220 -10.01 7.15 -0.61
N GLU A 221 -9.80 6.33 0.42
CA GLU A 221 -10.07 6.72 1.80
C GLU A 221 -9.00 7.68 2.36
N GLU A 222 -7.71 7.52 2.02
CA GLU A 222 -6.64 8.47 2.37
C GLU A 222 -6.95 9.86 1.79
N ALA A 223 -7.30 9.93 0.51
CA ALA A 223 -7.63 11.19 -0.17
C ALA A 223 -8.85 11.89 0.46
N LYS A 224 -9.82 11.15 1.02
CA LYS A 224 -10.92 11.73 1.81
C LYS A 224 -10.41 12.31 3.13
N ILE A 225 -9.64 11.55 3.91
CA ILE A 225 -9.13 12.00 5.23
C ILE A 225 -8.26 13.25 5.09
N ARG A 226 -7.45 13.33 4.03
CA ARG A 226 -6.66 14.53 3.69
C ARG A 226 -7.55 15.72 3.32
N LYS A 227 -8.55 15.55 2.44
CA LYS A 227 -9.33 16.67 1.87
C LYS A 227 -10.53 17.12 2.69
N ASP A 228 -11.12 16.24 3.50
CA ASP A 228 -12.36 16.49 4.22
C ASP A 228 -12.12 16.54 5.73
N PRO A 229 -12.20 17.73 6.36
CA PRO A 229 -12.11 17.86 7.81
C PRO A 229 -13.17 17.06 8.60
N LEU A 230 -14.32 16.73 8.00
CA LEU A 230 -15.35 15.89 8.64
C LEU A 230 -14.95 14.40 8.65
N ALA A 231 -14.08 13.97 7.74
CA ALA A 231 -13.49 12.63 7.76
C ALA A 231 -12.42 12.47 8.86
N ARG A 232 -11.94 13.57 9.45
CA ARG A 232 -10.99 13.63 10.57
C ARG A 232 -11.75 13.54 11.90
N THR A 233 -12.29 12.35 12.18
CA THR A 233 -13.31 12.14 13.24
C THR A 233 -12.85 12.33 14.69
N THR A 234 -11.54 12.54 14.94
CA THR A 234 -10.98 12.71 16.29
C THR A 234 -10.07 13.94 16.38
N GLU A 235 -9.92 14.48 17.59
CA GLU A 235 -9.17 15.73 17.81
C GLU A 235 -7.69 15.61 17.43
N ILE A 236 -7.09 14.43 17.58
CA ILE A 236 -5.71 14.19 17.15
C ILE A 236 -5.58 14.23 15.62
N LEU A 237 -6.56 13.68 14.88
CA LEU A 237 -6.61 13.77 13.42
C LEU A 237 -6.75 15.23 12.96
N LYS A 238 -7.66 15.98 13.58
CA LYS A 238 -7.85 17.41 13.26
C LYS A 238 -6.56 18.20 13.50
N ARG A 239 -5.89 18.02 14.63
CA ARG A 239 -4.62 18.72 14.95
C ARG A 239 -3.48 18.35 14.02
N VAL A 240 -3.32 17.07 13.67
CA VAL A 240 -2.21 16.62 12.80
C VAL A 240 -2.40 17.07 11.36
N PHE A 241 -3.60 16.92 10.79
CA PHE A 241 -3.84 17.30 9.39
C PHE A 241 -4.09 18.80 9.20
N LYS A 242 -4.40 19.58 10.25
CA LYS A 242 -4.43 21.06 10.15
C LYS A 242 -3.07 21.64 9.71
N LEU A 243 -1.97 20.93 9.97
CA LEU A 243 -0.63 21.28 9.48
C LEU A 243 -0.48 21.15 7.94
N GLN A 244 -1.46 20.57 7.24
CA GLN A 244 -1.54 20.51 5.77
C GLN A 244 -2.53 21.51 5.17
N ASP A 245 -3.38 22.13 6.00
CA ASP A 245 -4.45 23.05 5.54
C ASP A 245 -3.98 24.51 5.44
N ASN A 246 -2.77 24.80 5.95
CA ASN A 246 -2.12 26.11 5.99
C ASN A 246 -1.02 26.23 4.92
#